data_AF-A0AAI9C0E3-F1
#
_entry.id   AF-A0AAI9C0E3-F1
#
_cell.length_a   1.000
_cell.length_b   1.000
_cell.length_c   1.000
_cell.angle_alpha   90.00
_cell.angle_beta   90.00
_cell.angle_gamma   90.00
#
_symmetry.space_group_name_H-M   'P 1'
#
loop_
_entity.id
_entity.type
_entity.pdbx_description
1 polymer ?
#
loop_
_entity_poly.entity_id
_entity_poly.type
_entity_poly.pdbx_seq_one_letter_code
_entity_poly.pdbx_strand_id
1 'polypeptide(L)'
;MFGTSMRPAGEYQITDTGKKFLVANAADTVAAQDAFCTGRFAMVGVDTFTEPSDMMGVKLSQVNFRYKVDGADNWAKSEAVKASYRNFAEQVEGDIPGKATLVLTNDGWMHERLFKR
;
A
#
# COMPACT_ATOMS: atom_id res chain seq x y z
N MET A 1 14.40 -28.53 -19.00
CA MET A 1 13.87 -28.84 -20.34
C MET A 1 12.38 -28.58 -20.30
N PHE A 2 11.91 -27.48 -20.91
CA PHE A 2 10.47 -27.20 -21.01
C PHE A 2 9.86 -28.18 -22.02
N GLY A 3 8.68 -28.71 -21.71
CA GLY A 3 8.06 -29.81 -22.46
C GLY A 3 7.77 -29.48 -23.93
N THR A 4 7.86 -30.47 -24.81
CA THR A 4 7.71 -30.35 -26.27
C THR A 4 6.25 -30.41 -26.77
N SER A 5 5.27 -30.54 -25.88
CA SER A 5 3.84 -30.62 -26.25
C SER A 5 3.12 -29.30 -26.01
N MET A 6 2.50 -28.75 -27.05
CA MET A 6 1.58 -27.61 -26.93
C MET A 6 0.29 -28.06 -26.24
N ARG A 7 -0.16 -27.32 -25.23
CA ARG A 7 -1.43 -27.56 -24.51
C ARG A 7 -2.37 -26.38 -24.76
N PRO A 8 -3.68 -26.62 -24.92
CA PRO A 8 -4.65 -25.52 -24.92
C PRO A 8 -4.50 -24.70 -23.63
N ALA A 9 -4.42 -23.39 -23.77
CA ALA A 9 -4.33 -22.45 -22.66
C ALA A 9 -5.29 -21.28 -22.92
N GLY A 10 -5.86 -20.74 -21.84
CA GLY A 10 -6.58 -19.48 -21.90
C GLY A 10 -5.59 -18.33 -21.94
N GLU A 11 -5.75 -17.42 -22.90
CA GLU A 11 -5.07 -16.13 -22.90
C GLU A 11 -6.01 -15.07 -22.33
N TYR A 12 -5.49 -14.22 -21.45
CA TYR A 12 -6.22 -13.09 -20.89
C TYR A 12 -5.60 -11.80 -21.38
N GLN A 13 -6.43 -10.90 -21.88
CA GLN A 13 -6.01 -9.56 -22.30
C GLN A 13 -6.60 -8.50 -21.38
N ILE A 14 -5.82 -7.46 -21.14
CA ILE A 14 -6.25 -6.34 -20.32
C ILE A 14 -7.35 -5.54 -21.03
N THR A 15 -8.43 -5.24 -20.30
CA THR A 15 -9.50 -4.39 -20.80
C THR A 15 -9.09 -2.93 -20.77
N ASP A 16 -9.81 -2.07 -21.49
CA ASP A 16 -9.55 -0.62 -21.46
C ASP A 16 -9.75 -0.02 -20.06
N THR A 17 -10.67 -0.57 -19.26
CA THR A 17 -10.80 -0.22 -17.84
C THR A 17 -9.56 -0.65 -17.06
N GLY A 18 -9.09 -1.89 -17.26
CA GLY A 18 -7.89 -2.39 -16.59
C GLY A 18 -6.64 -1.53 -16.85
N LYS A 19 -6.47 -1.04 -18.08
CA LYS A 19 -5.35 -0.15 -18.44
C LYS A 19 -5.28 1.12 -17.59
N LYS A 20 -6.40 1.61 -17.05
CA LYS A 20 -6.44 2.79 -16.17
C LYS A 20 -5.83 2.54 -14.79
N PHE A 21 -5.81 1.28 -14.36
CA PHE A 21 -5.34 0.86 -13.04
C PHE A 21 -3.97 0.20 -13.10
N LEU A 22 -3.53 -0.22 -14.29
CA LEU A 22 -2.21 -0.82 -14.48
C LEU A 22 -1.15 0.27 -14.46
N VAL A 23 -0.22 0.17 -13.51
CA VAL A 23 0.93 1.06 -13.40
C VAL A 23 2.19 0.27 -13.74
N ALA A 24 2.93 0.78 -14.72
CA ALA A 24 4.15 0.15 -15.19
C ALA A 24 5.22 0.14 -14.08
N ASN A 25 5.87 -1.00 -13.89
CA ASN A 25 6.93 -1.19 -12.90
C ASN A 25 6.57 -0.83 -11.44
N ALA A 26 5.29 -0.94 -11.06
CA ALA A 26 4.83 -0.55 -9.74
C ALA A 26 4.94 -1.63 -8.66
N ALA A 27 5.20 -2.90 -9.03
CA ALA A 27 5.36 -3.96 -8.05
C ALA A 27 6.68 -3.80 -7.26
N ASP A 28 6.60 -3.88 -5.93
CA ASP A 28 7.77 -3.92 -5.04
C ASP A 28 8.43 -5.32 -5.08
N THR A 29 8.97 -5.66 -6.24
CA THR A 29 9.66 -6.92 -6.53
C THR A 29 10.94 -6.63 -7.30
N VAL A 30 11.92 -7.53 -7.23
CA VAL A 30 13.22 -7.38 -7.93
C VAL A 30 13.04 -7.17 -9.44
N ALA A 31 12.00 -7.76 -10.03
CA ALA A 31 11.71 -7.67 -11.44
C ALA A 31 10.88 -6.43 -11.83
N ALA A 32 10.44 -5.62 -10.85
CA ALA A 32 9.62 -4.43 -11.02
C ALA A 32 8.50 -4.65 -12.07
N GLN A 33 7.66 -5.66 -11.83
CA GLN A 33 6.57 -5.96 -12.75
C GLN A 33 5.49 -4.88 -12.71
N ASP A 34 4.69 -4.80 -13.78
CA ASP A 34 3.49 -3.98 -13.77
C ASP A 34 2.53 -4.45 -12.67
N ALA A 35 1.88 -3.51 -11.99
CA ALA A 35 0.95 -3.80 -10.91
C ALA A 35 -0.33 -3.00 -11.04
N PHE A 36 -1.44 -3.57 -10.55
CA PHE A 36 -2.70 -2.86 -10.47
C PHE A 36 -2.77 -2.02 -9.19
N CYS A 37 -3.02 -0.72 -9.35
CA CYS A 37 -3.37 0.15 -8.22
C CYS A 37 -4.84 -0.02 -7.87
N THR A 38 -5.10 -0.64 -6.72
CA THR A 38 -6.45 -0.96 -6.24
C THR A 38 -7.07 0.11 -5.35
N GLY A 39 -6.34 1.20 -5.06
CA GLY A 39 -6.79 2.30 -4.21
C GLY A 39 -5.60 3.11 -3.69
N ARG A 40 -5.87 4.05 -2.77
CA ARG A 40 -4.84 4.83 -2.07
C ARG A 40 -5.06 4.72 -0.56
N PHE A 41 -3.99 4.74 0.22
CA PHE A 41 -4.14 4.86 1.66
C PHE A 41 -4.52 6.29 2.05
N ALA A 42 -5.59 6.42 2.82
CA ALA A 42 -6.05 7.68 3.40
C ALA A 42 -6.01 7.58 4.93
N MET A 43 -5.51 8.64 5.58
CA MET A 43 -5.51 8.71 7.03
C MET A 43 -6.94 8.86 7.55
N VAL A 44 -7.27 8.08 8.57
CA VAL A 44 -8.55 8.19 9.29
C VAL A 44 -8.37 9.09 10.51
N GLY A 45 -7.30 8.88 11.28
CA GLY A 45 -6.98 9.70 12.43
C GLY A 45 -5.74 9.22 13.18
N VAL A 46 -5.22 10.07 14.07
CA VAL A 46 -4.19 9.71 15.05
C VAL A 46 -4.89 9.33 16.35
N ASP A 47 -4.61 8.15 16.87
CA ASP A 47 -5.27 7.64 18.09
C ASP A 47 -4.50 8.05 19.34
N THR A 48 -3.16 7.87 19.35
CA THR A 48 -2.29 8.27 20.47
C THR A 48 -0.91 8.68 19.97
N PHE A 49 -0.22 9.50 20.76
CA PHE A 49 1.17 9.86 20.52
C PHE A 49 1.94 10.01 21.84
N THR A 50 3.25 9.77 21.81
CA THR A 50 4.12 10.04 22.96
C THR A 50 4.53 11.50 23.01
N GLU A 51 4.79 12.02 24.20
CA GLU A 51 5.35 13.37 24.34
C GLU A 51 6.65 13.50 23.52
N PRO A 52 6.81 14.59 22.73
CA PRO A 52 8.01 14.83 21.96
C PRO A 52 9.27 14.85 22.81
N SER A 53 10.27 14.05 22.44
CA SER A 53 11.54 13.94 23.19
C SER A 53 12.76 14.00 22.27
N ASP A 54 13.86 14.54 22.78
CA ASP A 54 15.11 14.63 22.04
C ASP A 54 15.86 13.30 22.10
N MET A 55 16.19 12.74 20.93
CA MET A 55 16.96 11.51 20.80
C MET A 55 17.94 11.65 19.64
N MET A 56 19.22 11.39 19.87
CA MET A 56 20.27 11.51 18.83
C MET A 56 20.33 12.89 18.15
N GLY A 57 19.97 13.97 18.87
CA GLY A 57 19.98 15.34 18.36
C GLY A 57 18.76 15.73 17.50
N VAL A 58 17.72 14.91 17.47
CA VAL A 58 16.45 15.22 16.81
C VAL A 58 15.28 14.99 17.76
N LYS A 59 14.18 15.74 17.57
CA LYS A 59 12.97 15.58 18.37
C LYS A 59 12.05 14.54 17.74
N LEU A 60 11.69 13.51 18.50
CA LEU A 60 10.91 12.36 18.05
C LEU A 60 9.58 12.22 18.80
N SER A 61 8.57 11.63 18.14
CA SER A 61 7.34 11.16 18.77
C SER A 61 6.88 9.85 18.11
N GLN A 62 6.48 8.87 18.91
CA GLN A 62 5.82 7.67 18.40
C GLN A 62 4.33 7.93 18.28
N VAL A 63 3.76 7.63 17.13
CA VAL A 63 2.33 7.81 16.83
C VAL A 63 1.68 6.47 16.52
N ASN A 64 0.51 6.23 17.12
CA ASN A 64 -0.43 5.20 16.69
C ASN A 64 -1.58 5.88 15.96
N PHE A 65 -1.93 5.37 14.79
CA PHE A 65 -2.91 5.98 13.90
C PHE A 65 -3.73 4.91 13.18
N ARG A 66 -4.82 5.33 12.56
CA ARG A 66 -5.63 4.51 11.66
C ARG A 66 -5.62 5.09 10.26
N TYR A 67 -5.59 4.21 9.28
CA TYR A 67 -5.69 4.54 7.87
C TYR A 67 -6.59 3.51 7.18
N LYS A 68 -7.08 3.82 5.98
CA LYS A 68 -7.92 2.91 5.21
C LYS A 68 -7.58 2.98 3.74
N VAL A 69 -8.02 1.99 2.96
CA VAL A 69 -8.00 2.10 1.50
C VAL A 69 -9.17 2.97 1.04
N ASP A 70 -8.86 4.08 0.39
CA ASP A 70 -9.80 5.00 -0.22
C ASP A 70 -9.72 4.95 -1.75
N GLY A 71 -10.81 5.30 -2.42
CA GLY A 71 -10.89 5.37 -3.88
C GLY A 71 -10.75 4.03 -4.61
N ALA A 72 -10.89 2.90 -3.90
CA ALA A 72 -10.91 1.57 -4.52
C ALA A 72 -12.17 1.39 -5.38
N ASP A 73 -11.98 1.07 -6.66
CA ASP A 73 -13.07 0.83 -7.61
C ASP A 73 -13.78 -0.51 -7.32
N ASN A 74 -14.99 -0.68 -7.84
CA ASN A 74 -15.87 -1.81 -7.59
C ASN A 74 -15.25 -3.15 -7.98
N TRP A 75 -14.42 -3.18 -9.05
CA TRP A 75 -13.75 -4.41 -9.48
C TRP A 75 -12.79 -4.94 -8.42
N ALA A 76 -12.06 -4.05 -7.74
CA ALA A 76 -11.13 -4.41 -6.68
C ALA A 76 -11.88 -4.94 -5.46
N LYS A 77 -13.05 -4.38 -5.16
CA LYS A 77 -13.93 -4.81 -4.07
C LYS A 77 -14.75 -6.07 -4.38
N SER A 78 -14.59 -6.68 -5.56
CA SER A 78 -15.36 -7.86 -5.93
C SER A 78 -15.01 -9.06 -5.05
N GLU A 79 -16.00 -9.92 -4.77
CA GLU A 79 -15.80 -11.12 -3.95
C GLU A 79 -14.76 -12.08 -4.55
N ALA A 80 -14.65 -12.14 -5.89
CA ALA A 80 -13.63 -12.93 -6.56
C ALA A 80 -12.20 -12.43 -6.25
N VAL A 81 -11.99 -11.11 -6.26
CA VAL A 81 -10.69 -10.51 -5.93
C VAL A 81 -10.40 -10.69 -4.44
N LYS A 82 -11.36 -10.41 -3.56
CA LYS A 82 -11.20 -10.62 -2.11
C LYS A 82 -10.86 -12.07 -1.76
N ALA A 83 -11.54 -13.04 -2.38
CA ALA A 83 -11.28 -14.47 -2.16
C ALA A 83 -9.89 -14.90 -2.65
N SER A 84 -9.38 -14.28 -3.72
CA SER A 84 -8.06 -14.59 -4.29
C SER A 84 -6.90 -13.88 -3.58
N TYR A 85 -7.17 -12.72 -2.98
CA TYR A 85 -6.17 -11.85 -2.36
C TYR A 85 -6.58 -11.46 -0.94
N ARG A 86 -6.49 -12.41 -0.02
CA ARG A 86 -6.93 -12.24 1.38
C ARG A 86 -6.32 -11.02 2.07
N ASN A 87 -5.01 -10.79 1.91
CA ASN A 87 -4.34 -9.62 2.49
C ASN A 87 -4.96 -8.29 2.02
N PHE A 88 -5.41 -8.24 0.78
CA PHE A 88 -6.08 -7.07 0.23
C PHE A 88 -7.52 -6.96 0.72
N ALA A 89 -8.24 -8.08 0.82
CA ALA A 89 -9.60 -8.12 1.37
C ALA A 89 -9.65 -7.51 2.77
N GLU A 90 -8.71 -7.90 3.64
CA GLU A 90 -8.59 -7.38 5.01
C GLU A 90 -8.34 -5.85 5.03
N GLN A 91 -7.63 -5.31 4.02
CA GLN A 91 -7.31 -3.88 3.93
C GLN A 91 -8.47 -3.02 3.41
N VAL A 92 -9.38 -3.57 2.60
CA VAL A 92 -10.51 -2.81 2.03
C VAL A 92 -11.76 -2.82 2.89
N GLU A 93 -11.81 -3.64 3.95
CA GLU A 93 -12.99 -3.79 4.79
C GLU A 93 -13.07 -2.79 5.95
N GLY A 94 -11.97 -2.13 6.31
CA GLY A 94 -12.02 -1.17 7.42
C GLY A 94 -10.75 -0.38 7.67
N ASP A 95 -10.73 0.24 8.85
CA ASP A 95 -9.59 0.98 9.36
C ASP A 95 -8.47 0.00 9.77
N ILE A 96 -7.29 0.26 9.25
CA ILE A 96 -6.07 -0.49 9.52
C ILE A 96 -5.26 0.29 10.57
N PRO A 97 -4.87 -0.35 11.69
CA PRO A 97 -3.97 0.27 12.65
C PRO A 97 -2.56 0.40 12.08
N GLY A 98 -1.93 1.54 12.33
CA GLY A 98 -0.56 1.85 11.95
C GLY A 98 0.22 2.42 13.14
N LYS A 99 1.54 2.23 13.10
CA LYS A 99 2.48 2.80 14.06
C LYS A 99 3.68 3.37 13.32
N ALA A 100 4.11 4.57 13.70
CA ALA A 100 5.28 5.22 13.12
C ALA A 100 6.05 6.03 14.17
N THR A 101 7.34 6.23 13.92
CA THR A 101 8.12 7.30 14.57
C THR A 101 8.15 8.50 13.65
N LEU A 102 7.80 9.66 14.19
CA LEU A 102 7.92 10.94 13.50
C LEU A 102 9.10 11.73 14.04
N VAL A 103 9.82 12.39 13.14
CA VAL A 103 10.93 13.31 13.41
C VAL A 103 10.41 14.73 13.18
N LEU A 104 10.60 15.63 14.14
CA LEU A 104 10.30 17.04 13.94
C LEU A 104 11.44 17.69 13.13
N THR A 105 11.10 18.23 11.98
CA THR A 105 11.99 19.01 11.10
C THR A 105 11.47 20.45 11.00
N ASN A 106 12.18 21.29 10.23
CA ASN A 106 11.72 22.64 9.92
C ASN A 106 10.44 22.65 9.06
N ASP A 107 10.15 21.56 8.35
CA ASP A 107 8.96 21.39 7.51
C ASP A 107 7.80 20.70 8.26
N GLY A 108 7.95 20.49 9.58
CA GLY A 108 6.98 19.81 10.43
C GLY A 108 7.37 18.36 10.73
N TRP A 109 6.37 17.52 11.00
CA TRP A 109 6.60 16.12 11.38
C TRP A 109 6.79 15.23 10.15
N MET A 110 7.88 14.48 10.12
CA MET A 110 8.25 13.60 9.02
C MET A 110 8.40 12.16 9.50
N HIS A 111 7.93 11.19 8.72
CA HIS A 111 8.16 9.77 9.01
C HIS A 111 9.67 9.46 9.05
N GLU A 112 10.15 8.71 10.04
CA GLU A 112 11.59 8.44 10.25
C GLU A 112 12.33 7.93 9.00
N ARG A 113 11.68 7.07 8.19
CA ARG A 113 12.24 6.52 6.94
C ARG A 113 12.48 7.57 5.84
N LEU A 114 11.77 8.71 5.90
CA LEU A 114 11.94 9.82 4.95
C LEU A 114 13.03 10.79 5.42
N PHE A 115 13.36 10.77 6.71
CA PHE A 115 14.40 11.61 7.28
C PHE A 115 15.78 11.11 6.85
N LYS A 116 16.36 11.78 5.85
CA LYS A 116 17.75 11.56 5.41
C LYS A 116 18.64 12.59 6.12
N ARG A 117 19.73 12.11 6.74
CA ARG A 117 20.79 12.97 7.29
C ARG A 117 21.82 13.31 6.22
#